data_AF-A0A3B9QDH5-F1
#
_entry.id   AF-A0A3B9QDH5-F1
#
_cell.length_a   1.000
_cell.length_b   1.000
_cell.length_c   1.000
_cell.angle_alpha   90.00
_cell.angle_beta   90.00
_cell.angle_gamma   90.00
#
_symmetry.space_group_name_H-M   'P 1'
#
loop_
_entity.id
_entity.type
_entity.pdbx_description
1 polymer ?
#
loop_
_entity_poly.entity_id
_entity_poly.type
_entity_poly.pdbx_seq_one_letter_code
_entity_poly.pdbx_strand_id
1 'polypeptide(L)'
;MSVFIALNVGATALVARFVGAGEKHQASKVARQALVIASIMGIILGFIGYYYATEILLFMGAEHDVIGPGTDYFRVICMGMPVWAVTISLTAALRGTGDTKTPMTVNT
;
A
#
# COMPACT_ATOMS: atom_id res chain seq x y z
N MET A 1 -6.59 -6.57 -1.35
CA MET A 1 -6.52 -5.38 -2.23
C MET A 1 -7.54 -4.29 -1.86
N SER A 2 -8.84 -4.60 -1.74
CA SER A 2 -9.90 -3.61 -1.51
C SER A 2 -9.71 -2.71 -0.29
N VAL A 3 -9.13 -3.24 0.79
CA VAL A 3 -8.85 -2.47 2.02
C VAL A 3 -7.83 -1.36 1.79
N PHE A 4 -6.76 -1.63 1.03
CA PHE A 4 -5.76 -0.60 0.69
C PHE A 4 -6.34 0.47 -0.23
N ILE A 5 -7.21 0.08 -1.18
CA ILE A 5 -7.88 1.02 -2.08
C ILE A 5 -8.79 1.95 -1.27
N ALA A 6 -9.61 1.40 -0.36
CA ALA A 6 -10.49 2.18 0.50
C ALA A 6 -9.71 3.17 1.39
N LEU A 7 -8.60 2.71 2.00
CA LEU A 7 -7.72 3.55 2.80
C LEU A 7 -7.14 4.71 1.98
N ASN A 8 -6.66 4.43 0.77
CA ASN A 8 -6.05 5.43 -0.10
C ASN A 8 -7.06 6.46 -0.62
N VAL A 9 -8.27 6.04 -0.97
CA VAL A 9 -9.35 6.94 -1.38
C VAL A 9 -9.74 7.86 -0.22
N GLY A 10 -9.92 7.31 0.98
CA GLY A 10 -10.23 8.09 2.18
C GLY A 10 -9.12 9.08 2.55
N ALA A 11 -7.86 8.65 2.50
CA ALA A 11 -6.71 9.50 2.75
C ALA A 11 -6.62 10.65 1.75
N THR A 12 -6.79 10.36 0.44
CA THR A 12 -6.79 11.38 -0.62
C THR A 12 -7.89 12.42 -0.39
N ALA A 13 -9.11 11.99 -0.05
CA ALA A 13 -10.24 12.87 0.19
C ALA A 13 -10.04 13.79 1.40
N LEU A 14 -9.51 13.26 2.51
CA LEU A 14 -9.22 14.06 3.69
C LEU A 14 -8.09 15.07 3.43
N VAL A 15 -7.01 14.65 2.77
CA VAL A 15 -5.90 15.55 2.40
C VAL A 15 -6.41 16.67 1.48
N ALA A 16 -7.19 16.35 0.46
CA ALA A 16 -7.79 17.35 -0.44
C ALA A 16 -8.69 18.34 0.29
N ARG A 17 -9.49 17.88 1.25
CA ARG A 17 -10.36 18.74 2.07
C ARG A 17 -9.55 19.75 2.90
N PHE A 18 -8.50 19.31 3.60
CA PHE A 18 -7.69 20.21 4.42
C PHE A 18 -6.83 21.15 3.58
N VAL A 19 -6.34 20.71 2.43
CA VAL A 19 -5.61 21.57 1.48
C VAL A 19 -6.53 22.64 0.91
N GLY A 20 -7.73 22.29 0.46
CA GLY A 20 -8.72 23.23 -0.06
C GLY A 20 -9.22 24.24 0.98
N ALA A 21 -9.18 23.88 2.27
CA ALA A 21 -9.51 24.77 3.38
C ALA A 21 -8.34 25.71 3.81
N GLY A 22 -7.17 25.63 3.16
CA GLY A 22 -5.97 26.38 3.56
C GLY A 22 -5.23 25.83 4.79
N GLU A 23 -5.74 24.75 5.39
CA GLU A 23 -5.25 24.12 6.62
C GLU A 23 -4.09 23.14 6.35
N LYS A 24 -2.98 23.64 5.80
CA LYS A 24 -1.82 22.82 5.37
C LYS A 24 -1.23 21.95 6.49
N HIS A 25 -1.26 22.44 7.73
CA HIS A 25 -0.77 21.69 8.89
C HIS A 25 -1.61 20.43 9.15
N GLN A 26 -2.94 20.55 9.06
CA GLN A 26 -3.85 19.42 9.24
C GLN A 26 -3.75 18.43 8.08
N ALA A 27 -3.57 18.93 6.85
CA ALA A 27 -3.32 18.07 5.68
C ALA A 27 -2.07 17.19 5.87
N SER A 28 -0.96 17.78 6.34
CA SER A 28 0.28 17.05 6.62
C SER A 28 0.11 16.01 7.73
N LYS A 29 -0.61 16.35 8.81
CA LYS A 29 -0.92 15.41 9.89
C LYS A 29 -1.69 14.19 9.39
N VAL A 30 -2.75 14.42 8.62
CA VAL A 30 -3.57 13.33 8.06
C VAL A 30 -2.76 12.47 7.09
N ALA A 31 -1.97 13.09 6.20
CA ALA A 31 -1.11 12.35 5.28
C ALA A 31 -0.11 11.46 6.03
N ARG A 32 0.53 11.99 7.08
CA ARG A 32 1.44 11.21 7.93
C ARG A 32 0.71 10.06 8.63
N GLN A 33 -0.51 10.29 9.11
CA GLN A 33 -1.30 9.26 9.78
C GLN A 33 -1.71 8.15 8.81
N ALA A 34 -2.14 8.50 7.60
CA ALA A 34 -2.43 7.55 6.54
C ALA A 34 -1.20 6.72 6.14
N LEU A 35 -0.03 7.36 6.03
CA LEU A 35 1.24 6.70 5.74
C LEU A 35 1.59 5.66 6.81
N VAL A 36 1.47 6.02 8.09
CA VAL A 36 1.76 5.12 9.21
C VAL A 36 0.80 3.92 9.20
N ILE A 37 -0.50 4.16 9.02
CA ILE A 37 -1.51 3.09 8.97
C ILE A 37 -1.23 2.14 7.80
N ALA A 38 -0.98 2.69 6.61
CA ALA A 38 -0.68 1.87 5.43
C ALA A 38 0.60 1.06 5.58
N SER A 39 1.64 1.64 6.20
CA SER A 39 2.90 0.95 6.48
C SER A 39 2.69 -0.23 7.43
N ILE A 40 1.97 0.00 8.55
CA ILE A 40 1.65 -1.06 9.53
C ILE A 40 0.84 -2.17 8.85
N MET A 41 -0.18 -1.82 8.07
CA MET A 41 -0.99 -2.79 7.33
C MET A 41 -0.17 -3.57 6.29
N GLY A 42 0.73 -2.89 5.57
CA GLY A 42 1.65 -3.52 4.62
C GLY A 42 2.58 -4.52 5.28
N ILE A 43 3.12 -4.20 6.45
CA ILE A 43 3.95 -5.11 7.25
C ILE A 43 3.14 -6.32 7.72
N ILE A 44 1.96 -6.10 8.30
CA ILE A 44 1.11 -7.20 8.80
C ILE A 44 0.74 -8.15 7.67
N LEU A 45 0.29 -7.62 6.53
CA LEU A 45 -0.12 -8.44 5.39
C LEU A 45 1.06 -9.12 4.71
N GLY A 46 2.21 -8.45 4.59
CA GLY A 46 3.44 -9.05 4.10
C GLY A 46 3.92 -10.18 5.00
N PHE A 47 3.85 -10.01 6.32
CA PHE A 47 4.25 -11.05 7.27
C PHE A 47 3.33 -12.28 7.22
N ILE A 48 2.01 -12.06 7.20
CA ILE A 48 1.02 -13.13 7.04
C ILE A 48 1.25 -13.86 5.71
N GLY A 49 1.39 -13.11 4.61
CA GLY A 49 1.62 -13.71 3.29
C GLY A 49 2.93 -14.49 3.20
N TYR A 50 4.00 -14.02 3.86
CA TYR A 50 5.28 -14.70 3.87
C TYR A 50 5.23 -16.04 4.63
N TYR A 51 4.58 -16.05 5.80
CA TYR A 51 4.48 -17.24 6.64
C TYR A 51 3.54 -18.29 6.04
N TYR A 52 2.38 -17.85 5.54
CA TYR A 52 1.35 -18.72 4.96
C TYR A 52 1.48 -18.90 3.44
N ALA A 53 2.64 -18.61 2.86
CA ALA A 53 2.85 -18.61 1.41
C ALA A 53 2.49 -19.96 0.78
N THR A 54 2.94 -21.06 1.38
CA THR A 54 2.74 -22.42 0.88
C THR A 54 1.29 -22.85 0.99
N GLU A 55 0.64 -22.54 2.11
CA GLU A 55 -0.76 -22.84 2.38
C GLU A 55 -1.68 -22.07 1.44
N ILE A 56 -1.36 -20.81 1.16
CA ILE A 56 -2.08 -19.99 0.17
C ILE A 56 -1.94 -20.60 -1.23
N LEU A 57 -0.74 -21.01 -1.64
CA LEU A 57 -0.50 -21.63 -2.94
C LEU A 57 -1.21 -22.97 -3.09
N LEU A 58 -1.18 -23.81 -2.04
CA LEU A 58 -1.92 -25.07 -1.99
C LEU A 58 -3.44 -24.83 -2.11
N PHE A 59 -3.95 -23.83 -1.39
CA PHE A 59 -5.36 -23.45 -1.47
C PHE A 59 -5.75 -22.94 -2.86
N MET A 60 -4.82 -22.31 -3.58
CA MET A 60 -5.01 -21.88 -4.97
C MET A 60 -4.96 -23.04 -5.99
N GLY A 61 -4.67 -24.27 -5.55
CA GLY A 61 -4.60 -25.46 -6.41
C GLY A 61 -3.24 -25.66 -7.09
N ALA A 62 -2.16 -25.13 -6.50
CA ALA A 62 -0.82 -25.33 -7.04
C ALA A 62 -0.42 -26.83 -7.02
N GLU A 63 0.04 -27.34 -8.18
CA GLU A 63 0.61 -28.67 -8.28
C GLU A 63 1.97 -28.77 -7.57
N HIS A 64 2.34 -29.98 -7.12
CA HIS A 64 3.55 -30.20 -6.33
C HIS A 64 4.84 -29.68 -6.98
N ASP A 65 4.93 -29.72 -8.31
CA ASP A 65 6.10 -29.28 -9.07
C ASP A 65 6.29 -27.75 -9.06
N VAL A 66 5.23 -26.98 -8.77
CA VAL A 66 5.27 -25.51 -8.77
C VAL A 66 5.22 -24.89 -7.37
N ILE A 67 4.92 -25.67 -6.32
CA ILE A 67 4.82 -25.16 -4.94
C ILE A 67 6.14 -24.58 -4.44
N GLY A 68 7.27 -25.26 -4.68
CA GLY A 68 8.59 -24.80 -4.27
C GLY A 68 8.96 -23.44 -4.88
N PRO A 69 9.12 -23.34 -6.20
CA PRO A 69 9.45 -22.08 -6.86
C PRO A 69 8.36 -21.01 -6.68
N GLY A 70 7.08 -21.42 -6.62
CA GLY A 70 5.96 -20.52 -6.36
C GLY A 70 6.00 -19.90 -4.96
N THR A 71 6.38 -20.69 -3.94
CA THR A 71 6.50 -20.21 -2.55
C THR A 71 7.60 -19.18 -2.43
N ASP A 72 8.77 -19.44 -3.02
CA ASP A 72 9.90 -18.52 -2.98
C ASP A 72 9.56 -17.20 -3.69
N TYR A 73 8.94 -17.28 -4.87
CA TYR A 73 8.46 -16.11 -5.59
C TYR A 73 7.44 -15.31 -4.78
N PHE A 74 6.46 -15.99 -4.16
CA PHE A 74 5.43 -15.33 -3.36
C PHE A 74 6.00 -14.66 -2.11
N ARG A 75 6.99 -15.29 -1.47
CA ARG A 75 7.72 -14.72 -0.32
C ARG A 75 8.45 -13.44 -0.70
N VAL A 76 9.10 -13.39 -1.87
CA VAL A 76 9.74 -12.17 -2.38
C VAL A 76 8.71 -11.06 -2.61
N ILE A 77 7.53 -11.38 -3.15
CA ILE A 77 6.44 -10.40 -3.30
C ILE A 77 5.99 -9.87 -1.92
N CYS A 78 5.82 -10.75 -0.94
CA CYS A 78 5.39 -10.39 0.41
C CYS A 78 6.37 -9.43 1.10
N MET A 79 7.67 -9.61 0.90
CA MET A 79 8.70 -8.68 1.38
C MET A 79 8.60 -7.29 0.74
N GLY A 80 8.10 -7.20 -0.50
CA GLY A 80 7.87 -5.92 -1.20
C GLY A 80 6.59 -5.19 -0.79
N MET A 81 5.63 -5.85 -0.13
CA MET A 81 4.34 -5.25 0.23
C MET A 81 4.43 -3.99 1.11
N PRO A 82 5.31 -3.90 2.13
CA PRO A 82 5.45 -2.68 2.93
C PRO A 82 5.88 -1.48 2.09
N VAL A 83 6.86 -1.68 1.20
CA VAL A 83 7.37 -0.63 0.31
C VAL A 83 6.27 -0.17 -0.65
N TRP A 84 5.52 -1.13 -1.22
CA TRP A 84 4.41 -0.83 -2.10
C TRP A 84 3.28 -0.04 -1.42
N ALA A 85 2.93 -0.40 -0.18
CA ALA A 85 1.91 0.30 0.61
C ALA A 85 2.30 1.77 0.91
N VAL A 86 3.57 2.02 1.19
CA VAL A 86 4.14 3.36 1.36
C VAL A 86 4.01 4.17 0.06
N THR A 87 4.43 3.62 -1.07
CA THR A 87 4.40 4.30 -2.37
C THR A 87 2.99 4.72 -2.78
N ILE A 88 1.99 3.84 -2.59
CA ILE A 88 0.60 4.16 -2.92
C ILE A 88 0.07 5.26 -1.99
N SER A 89 0.39 5.21 -0.70
CA SER A 89 -0.06 6.20 0.28
C SER A 89 0.55 7.58 0.03
N LEU A 90 1.83 7.63 -0.33
CA LEU A 90 2.49 8.88 -0.72
C LEU A 90 1.85 9.45 -1.99
N THR A 91 1.61 8.60 -2.99
CA THR A 91 0.94 8.99 -4.23
C THR A 91 -0.49 9.49 -3.98
N ALA A 92 -1.22 8.88 -3.05
CA ALA A 92 -2.54 9.33 -2.62
C ALA A 92 -2.48 10.71 -1.93
N ALA A 93 -1.51 10.92 -1.04
CA ALA A 93 -1.30 12.21 -0.38
C ALA A 93 -0.95 13.32 -1.38
N LEU A 94 -0.01 13.08 -2.30
CA LEU A 94 0.37 14.04 -3.35
C LEU A 94 -0.79 14.39 -4.28
N ARG A 95 -1.57 13.39 -4.70
CA ARG A 95 -2.80 13.63 -5.49
C ARG A 95 -3.81 14.47 -4.69
N GLY A 96 -3.92 14.23 -3.39
CA GLY A 96 -4.80 15.00 -2.49
C GLY A 96 -4.40 16.48 -2.38
N THR A 97 -3.11 16.83 -2.50
CA THR A 97 -2.66 18.23 -2.44
C THR A 97 -2.87 19.00 -3.75
N GLY A 98 -3.36 18.36 -4.81
CA GLY A 98 -3.45 18.96 -6.14
C GLY A 98 -2.11 19.05 -6.86
N ASP A 99 -1.03 18.52 -6.27
CA ASP A 99 0.26 18.36 -6.95
C ASP A 99 0.25 17.06 -7.73
N THR A 100 -0.36 17.12 -8.91
CA THR A 100 -0.46 15.97 -9.83
C THR A 100 0.82 15.72 -10.61
N LYS A 101 1.81 16.64 -10.57
CA LYS A 101 3.06 16.52 -11.31
C LYS A 101 4.07 15.62 -10.61
N THR A 102 4.29 15.78 -9.30
CA THR A 102 5.25 14.95 -8.53
C THR A 102 4.95 13.44 -8.61
N PRO A 103 3.71 12.95 -8.41
CA PRO A 103 3.43 11.51 -8.48
C PRO A 103 3.56 10.93 -9.90
N MET A 104 3.44 11.76 -10.95
CA MET A 104 3.62 11.31 -12.33
C MET A 104 5.10 11.04 -12.65
N THR A 105 6.01 11.82 -12.07
CA THR A 105 7.47 11.64 -12.24
C THR A 105 8.02 10.44 -11.46
N VAL A 106 7.42 10.09 -10.32
CA VAL A 106 7.85 8.94 -9.49
C VAL A 106 7.34 7.59 -10.04
N ASN A 107 6.27 7.62 -10.84
CA ASN A 107 5.59 6.43 -11.38
C ASN A 107 5.92 6.15 -12.86
N THR A 108 6.96 6.80 -13.40
CA THR A 108 7.56 6.52 -14.73
C THR A 108 8.94 5.91 -14.50
#